data_AF-A0A951KC20-F1
#
_entry.id   AF-A0A951KC20-F1
#
_cell.length_a   1.000
_cell.length_b   1.000
_cell.length_c   1.000
_cell.angle_alpha   90.00
_cell.angle_beta   90.00
_cell.angle_gamma   90.00
#
_symmetry.space_group_name_H-M   'P 1'
#
loop_
_entity.id
_entity.type
_entity.pdbx_description
1 polymer ?
#
loop_
_entity_poly.entity_id
_entity_poly.type
_entity_poly.pdbx_seq_one_letter_code
_entity_poly.pdbx_strand_id
1 'polypeptide(L)'
;MALVLLLGISVPARGDKLSFDEQMEIERGLTAEFATAKVGLPHSKKALVIHSDGTYDQGAWTRAMQDNGPAARLGDEIQITRVQIESNKILLEINGGTRSGHWYDHVQVGMGGSTTPVHTNQNGQAANGSHLALVFPGPVPSLKSAEIRRMLSPIMDFEKHTASEQYMDKLPEPIKKAIKEQHAIEGMDRDQVLLALGKPRNKSRQTNADGDELEDWIYGEPPGKMIFVTFNEGKVVKISESYANVGGMTSPPLPPPR
;
A
#
# COMPACT_ATOMS: atom_id res chain seq x y z
N MET A 1 56.53 -8.72 -2.42
CA MET A 1 55.24 -8.53 -1.72
C MET A 1 54.44 -7.52 -2.53
N ALA A 2 53.34 -7.96 -3.16
CA ALA A 2 52.44 -7.07 -3.89
C ALA A 2 51.31 -6.64 -2.95
N LEU A 3 51.26 -5.34 -2.65
CA LEU A 3 50.22 -4.74 -1.83
C LEU A 3 49.00 -4.46 -2.72
N VAL A 4 47.95 -5.27 -2.58
CA VAL A 4 46.66 -5.03 -3.24
C VAL A 4 45.91 -3.97 -2.45
N LEU A 5 45.80 -2.77 -3.02
CA LEU A 5 44.91 -1.72 -2.51
C LEU A 5 43.46 -2.14 -2.81
N LEU A 6 42.71 -2.52 -1.78
CA LEU A 6 41.25 -2.63 -1.84
C LEU A 6 40.67 -1.22 -1.85
N LEU A 7 40.34 -0.72 -3.04
CA LEU A 7 39.46 0.43 -3.21
C LEU A 7 38.06 0.03 -2.72
N GLY A 8 37.74 0.40 -1.49
CA GLY A 8 36.38 0.35 -0.98
C GLY A 8 35.50 1.26 -1.85
N ILE A 9 34.56 0.66 -2.58
CA ILE A 9 33.50 1.39 -3.26
C ILE A 9 32.56 1.90 -2.17
N SER A 10 32.82 3.11 -1.68
CA SER A 10 31.84 3.86 -0.92
C SER A 10 30.70 4.22 -1.86
N VAL A 11 29.58 3.49 -1.75
CA VAL A 11 28.33 3.88 -2.39
C VAL A 11 27.93 5.23 -1.78
N PRO A 12 27.83 6.32 -2.55
CA PRO A 12 27.33 7.57 -2.00
C PRO A 12 25.87 7.36 -1.62
N ALA A 13 25.57 7.48 -0.32
CA ALA A 13 24.20 7.64 0.15
C ALA A 13 23.65 8.91 -0.50
N ARG A 14 22.87 8.75 -1.56
CA ARG A 14 22.18 9.85 -2.23
C ARG A 14 21.17 10.43 -1.24
N GLY A 15 21.44 11.64 -0.75
CA GLY A 15 20.48 12.44 0.04
C GLY A 15 19.35 13.05 -0.81
N ASP A 16 19.02 12.42 -1.94
CA ASP A 16 17.94 12.89 -2.81
C ASP A 16 16.60 12.36 -2.29
N LYS A 17 15.57 13.21 -2.40
CA LYS A 17 14.17 12.86 -2.13
C LYS A 17 13.81 11.60 -2.92
N LEU A 18 13.16 10.63 -2.26
CA LEU A 18 12.66 9.39 -2.89
C LEU A 18 12.00 9.69 -4.24
N SER A 19 12.36 8.92 -5.27
CA SER A 19 11.70 8.99 -6.58
C SER A 19 10.23 8.57 -6.48
N PHE A 20 9.44 8.92 -7.48
CA PHE A 20 8.02 8.54 -7.52
C PHE A 20 7.82 7.03 -7.51
N ASP A 21 8.66 6.28 -8.23
CA ASP A 21 8.58 4.82 -8.30
C ASP A 21 8.91 4.17 -6.95
N GLU A 22 9.89 4.69 -6.21
CA GLU A 22 10.22 4.22 -4.86
C GLU A 22 9.12 4.56 -3.86
N GLN A 23 8.54 5.76 -3.91
CA GLN A 23 7.40 6.11 -3.07
C GLN A 23 6.21 5.20 -3.35
N MET A 24 5.93 4.94 -4.63
CA MET A 24 4.86 4.05 -5.07
C MET A 24 5.09 2.60 -4.61
N GLU A 25 6.32 2.09 -4.66
CA GLU A 25 6.65 0.75 -4.15
C GLU A 25 6.44 0.64 -2.64
N ILE A 26 6.90 1.63 -1.88
CA ILE A 26 6.72 1.68 -0.42
C ILE A 26 5.22 1.76 -0.07
N GLU A 27 4.49 2.68 -0.69
CA GLU A 27 3.06 2.85 -0.42
C GLU A 27 2.27 1.59 -0.76
N ARG A 28 2.53 0.98 -1.92
CA ARG A 28 1.83 -0.26 -2.32
C ARG A 28 2.21 -1.45 -1.45
N GLY A 29 3.49 -1.60 -1.12
CA GLY A 29 3.99 -2.74 -0.36
C GLY A 29 3.65 -2.70 1.13
N LEU A 30 3.27 -1.53 1.65
CA LEU A 30 2.86 -1.37 3.06
C LEU A 30 1.35 -1.14 3.21
N THR A 31 0.66 -0.60 2.21
CA THR A 31 -0.79 -0.39 2.30
C THR A 31 -1.54 -1.72 2.22
N ALA A 32 -2.56 -1.87 3.07
CA ALA A 32 -3.36 -3.07 3.24
C ALA A 32 -2.57 -4.28 3.79
N GLU A 33 -1.35 -4.07 4.28
CA GLU A 33 -0.55 -5.09 4.92
C GLU A 33 -1.14 -5.42 6.29
N PHE A 34 -1.25 -6.72 6.59
CA PHE A 34 -1.64 -7.22 7.89
C PHE A 34 -0.41 -7.56 8.72
N ALA A 35 -0.48 -7.28 10.01
CA ALA A 35 0.56 -7.64 10.98
C ALA A 35 -0.11 -8.11 12.28
N THR A 36 0.66 -8.77 13.13
CA THR A 36 0.27 -9.08 14.51
C THR A 36 0.96 -8.11 15.46
N ALA A 37 0.22 -7.43 16.32
CA ALA A 37 0.81 -6.52 17.30
C ALA A 37 1.69 -7.29 18.31
N LYS A 38 2.97 -6.90 18.43
CA LYS A 38 3.93 -7.48 19.40
C LYS A 38 3.99 -6.72 20.71
N VAL A 39 3.29 -5.60 20.78
CA VAL A 39 3.10 -4.78 21.98
C VAL A 39 1.66 -4.24 21.97
N GLY A 40 1.18 -3.79 23.13
CA GLY A 40 -0.09 -3.06 23.18
C GLY A 40 0.02 -1.76 22.39
N LEU A 41 -0.82 -1.60 21.37
CA LEU A 41 -0.91 -0.39 20.57
C LEU A 41 -1.98 0.52 21.16
N PRO A 42 -1.61 1.70 21.67
CA PRO A 42 -2.59 2.64 22.19
C PRO A 42 -3.34 3.33 21.05
N HIS A 43 -4.59 3.65 21.30
CA HIS A 43 -5.36 4.55 20.45
C HIS A 43 -4.73 5.94 20.53
N SER A 44 -4.35 6.52 19.40
CA SER A 44 -3.70 7.83 19.39
C SER A 44 -4.05 8.61 18.15
N LYS A 45 -4.53 9.84 18.34
CA LYS A 45 -4.71 10.84 17.28
C LYS A 45 -3.37 11.40 16.79
N LYS A 46 -2.37 11.45 17.69
CA LYS A 46 -1.02 11.90 17.38
C LYS A 46 -0.17 10.72 16.95
N ALA A 47 0.66 10.89 15.93
CA ALA A 47 1.55 9.84 15.48
C ALA A 47 2.55 9.49 16.59
N LEU A 48 2.54 8.24 17.03
CA LEU A 48 3.51 7.73 18.00
C LEU A 48 4.81 7.42 17.29
N VAL A 49 5.91 7.98 17.80
CA VAL A 49 7.21 7.90 17.15
C VAL A 49 7.84 6.53 17.39
N ILE A 50 8.37 5.98 16.31
CA ILE A 50 9.27 4.84 16.24
C ILE A 50 10.46 5.30 15.41
N HIS A 51 11.67 5.07 15.88
CA HIS A 51 12.88 5.38 15.15
C HIS A 51 13.22 4.24 14.19
N SER A 52 13.92 4.56 13.10
CA SER A 52 14.35 3.57 12.09
C SER A 52 15.28 2.48 12.64
N ASP A 53 15.85 2.67 13.82
CA ASP A 53 16.64 1.66 14.55
C ASP A 53 15.77 0.70 15.38
N GLY A 54 14.44 0.88 15.37
CA GLY A 54 13.48 0.06 16.10
C GLY A 54 13.20 0.53 17.52
N THR A 55 13.85 1.60 18.00
CA THR A 55 13.56 2.19 19.31
C THR A 55 12.29 3.05 19.26
N TYR A 56 11.57 3.13 20.37
CA TYR A 56 10.37 3.96 20.48
C TYR A 56 10.18 4.43 21.93
N ASP A 57 9.47 5.55 22.12
CA ASP A 57 9.23 6.11 23.45
C ASP A 57 8.15 5.31 24.18
N GLN A 58 8.57 4.30 24.94
CA GLN A 58 7.69 3.48 25.78
C GLN A 58 6.90 4.32 26.79
N GLY A 59 7.45 5.45 27.25
CA GLY A 59 6.75 6.36 28.16
C GLY A 59 5.60 7.08 27.48
N ALA A 60 5.81 7.60 26.26
CA ALA A 60 4.75 8.19 25.45
C ALA A 60 3.65 7.18 25.11
N TRP A 61 4.03 5.95 24.76
CA TRP A 61 3.08 4.87 24.48
C TRP A 61 2.26 4.48 25.72
N THR A 62 2.91 4.37 26.89
CA THR A 62 2.23 4.07 28.15
C THR A 62 1.24 5.16 28.52
N ARG A 63 1.60 6.44 28.37
CA ARG A 63 0.69 7.57 28.60
C ARG A 63 -0.49 7.54 27.63
N ALA A 64 -0.23 7.37 26.34
CA ALA A 64 -1.30 7.26 25.34
C ALA A 64 -2.25 6.08 25.64
N MET A 65 -1.72 4.97 26.13
CA MET A 65 -2.50 3.80 26.54
C MET A 65 -3.39 4.10 27.75
N GLN A 66 -2.89 4.85 28.74
CA GLN A 66 -3.65 5.29 29.90
C GLN A 66 -4.74 6.30 29.54
N ASP A 67 -4.42 7.25 28.67
CA ASP A 67 -5.31 8.36 28.32
C ASP A 67 -6.42 7.94 27.34
N ASN A 68 -6.10 7.11 26.36
CA ASN A 68 -6.98 6.81 25.23
C ASN A 68 -7.39 5.33 25.13
N GLY A 69 -6.77 4.44 25.92
CA GLY A 69 -6.99 3.00 25.84
C GLY A 69 -6.34 2.31 24.63
N PRO A 70 -6.57 0.99 24.47
CA PRO A 70 -5.97 0.21 23.40
C PRO A 70 -6.68 0.37 22.05
N ALA A 71 -5.91 0.61 20.99
CA ALA A 71 -6.30 0.35 19.61
C ALA A 71 -6.14 -1.14 19.26
N ALA A 72 -5.07 -1.78 19.72
CA ALA A 72 -4.84 -3.21 19.59
C ALA A 72 -4.07 -3.76 20.80
N ARG A 73 -4.34 -5.01 21.16
CA ARG A 73 -3.66 -5.73 22.23
C ARG A 73 -2.51 -6.56 21.67
N LEU A 74 -1.65 -7.05 22.56
CA LEU A 74 -0.64 -8.05 22.22
C LEU A 74 -1.30 -9.25 21.52
N GLY A 75 -0.84 -9.59 20.32
CA GLY A 75 -1.33 -10.72 19.54
C GLY A 75 -2.51 -10.41 18.63
N ASP A 76 -3.11 -9.22 18.72
CA ASP A 76 -4.19 -8.80 17.84
C ASP A 76 -3.68 -8.60 16.41
N GLU A 77 -4.51 -8.93 15.44
CA GLU A 77 -4.27 -8.58 14.04
C GLU A 77 -4.55 -7.09 13.83
N ILE A 78 -3.63 -6.44 13.13
CA ILE A 78 -3.71 -5.03 12.76
C ILE A 78 -3.44 -4.89 11.26
N GLN A 79 -3.98 -3.85 10.67
CA GLN A 79 -3.81 -3.53 9.27
C GLN A 79 -3.23 -2.13 9.11
N ILE A 80 -2.24 -1.97 8.24
CA ILE A 80 -1.80 -0.66 7.76
C ILE A 80 -2.80 -0.21 6.69
N THR A 81 -3.63 0.78 7.01
CA THR A 81 -4.70 1.24 6.11
C THR A 81 -4.30 2.42 5.24
N ARG A 82 -3.27 3.17 5.64
CA ARG A 82 -2.72 4.29 4.87
C ARG A 82 -1.25 4.50 5.18
N VAL A 83 -0.50 4.89 4.15
CA VAL A 83 0.91 5.24 4.21
C VAL A 83 1.07 6.64 3.61
N GLN A 84 1.86 7.50 4.26
CA GLN A 84 2.31 8.76 3.69
C GLN A 84 3.79 8.95 3.96
N ILE A 85 4.53 9.35 2.93
CA ILE A 85 5.95 9.59 3.01
C ILE A 85 6.19 11.09 3.11
N GLU A 86 6.84 11.52 4.18
CA GLU A 86 7.34 12.89 4.34
C GLU A 86 8.86 12.93 4.21
N SER A 87 9.45 14.12 4.30
CA SER A 87 10.89 14.32 4.10
C SER A 87 11.75 13.40 4.96
N ASN A 88 11.44 13.24 6.25
CA ASN A 88 12.24 12.48 7.22
C ASN A 88 11.46 11.40 7.99
N LYS A 89 10.23 11.11 7.58
CA LYS A 89 9.39 10.12 8.27
C LYS A 89 8.38 9.47 7.34
N ILE A 90 8.04 8.22 7.66
CA ILE A 90 6.92 7.51 7.06
C ILE A 90 5.82 7.45 8.10
N LEU A 91 4.65 7.93 7.72
CA LEU A 91 3.48 8.03 8.54
C LEU A 91 2.54 6.88 8.19
N LEU A 92 2.11 6.14 9.22
CA LEU A 92 1.29 4.94 9.08
C LEU A 92 -0.03 5.11 9.83
N GLU A 93 -1.13 4.81 9.15
CA GLU A 93 -2.45 4.69 9.74
C GLU A 93 -2.74 3.21 9.99
N ILE A 94 -3.09 2.88 11.23
CA ILE A 94 -3.40 1.51 11.65
C ILE A 94 -4.91 1.38 11.88
N ASN A 95 -5.53 0.34 11.34
CA ASN A 95 -6.95 0.00 11.50
C ASN A 95 -7.91 1.19 11.22
N GLY A 96 -7.63 2.01 10.19
CA GLY A 96 -8.47 3.14 9.81
C GLY A 96 -8.32 4.38 10.69
N GLY A 97 -7.36 4.40 11.61
CA GLY A 97 -7.03 5.56 12.44
C GLY A 97 -8.14 5.96 13.42
N THR A 98 -8.28 7.27 13.66
CA THR A 98 -9.10 7.82 14.75
C THR A 98 -10.28 8.70 14.31
N ARG A 99 -10.67 8.66 13.03
CA ARG A 99 -11.77 9.47 12.43
C ARG A 99 -11.59 11.01 12.51
N SER A 100 -10.37 11.53 12.50
CA SER A 100 -10.12 12.98 12.35
C SER A 100 -9.51 13.35 10.99
N GLY A 101 -10.05 14.38 10.35
CA GLY A 101 -9.45 15.01 9.18
C GLY A 101 -8.11 15.66 9.53
N HIS A 102 -7.12 15.44 8.66
CA HIS A 102 -5.73 15.91 8.74
C HIS A 102 -4.91 15.42 9.96
N TRP A 103 -4.66 14.11 10.02
CA TRP A 103 -3.74 13.48 10.98
C TRP A 103 -2.26 13.84 10.78
N TYR A 104 -1.93 14.53 9.68
CA TYR A 104 -0.60 15.05 9.35
C TYR A 104 -0.31 16.42 9.99
N ASP A 105 -1.34 17.17 10.39
CA ASP A 105 -1.21 18.60 10.70
C ASP A 105 -0.68 18.92 12.11
N HIS A 106 -0.44 17.93 12.97
CA HIS A 106 -0.05 18.21 14.36
C HIS A 106 1.06 17.30 14.88
N VAL A 107 2.26 17.47 14.33
CA VAL A 107 3.50 17.20 15.08
C VAL A 107 4.05 18.53 15.61
N GLN A 108 3.27 19.19 16.48
CA GLN A 108 3.77 20.30 17.30
C GLN A 108 4.10 19.79 18.70
N VAL A 109 5.39 19.90 19.04
CA VAL A 109 5.89 19.80 20.41
C VAL A 109 5.57 21.14 21.09
N GLY A 110 4.52 21.20 21.92
CA GLY A 110 4.30 22.39 22.74
C GLY A 110 2.86 22.64 23.18
N MET A 111 2.65 22.47 24.48
CA MET A 111 1.83 23.29 25.39
C MET A 111 0.33 23.53 25.08
N GLY A 112 -0.50 22.79 25.83
CA GLY A 112 -1.68 23.31 26.54
C GLY A 112 -2.78 24.01 25.74
N GLY A 113 -3.92 23.34 25.58
CA GLY A 113 -5.16 24.00 25.17
C GLY A 113 -6.30 23.01 24.96
N SER A 114 -7.24 22.98 25.90
CA SER A 114 -8.48 22.20 25.84
C SER A 114 -9.33 22.60 24.63
N THR A 115 -9.78 21.63 23.83
CA THR A 115 -10.99 21.78 23.01
C THR A 115 -11.80 20.48 23.02
N THR A 116 -13.09 20.61 23.31
CA THR A 116 -14.11 19.56 23.36
C THR A 116 -14.52 19.10 21.95
N PRO A 117 -14.76 17.80 21.68
CA PRO A 117 -15.19 17.35 20.36
C PRO A 117 -16.70 17.55 20.14
N VAL A 118 -17.04 17.95 18.91
CA VAL A 118 -18.41 17.98 18.38
C VAL A 118 -18.77 16.58 17.84
N HIS A 119 -19.93 16.07 18.26
CA HIS A 119 -20.48 14.81 17.79
C HIS A 119 -21.16 14.97 16.43
N THR A 120 -20.84 14.09 15.47
CA THR A 120 -21.68 13.86 14.29
C THR A 120 -21.83 12.36 14.04
N ASN A 121 -23.09 11.92 14.22
CA ASN A 121 -23.82 10.76 13.71
C ASN A 121 -23.22 9.33 13.68
N GLN A 122 -24.07 8.46 14.22
CA GLN A 122 -23.96 7.03 14.45
C GLN A 122 -24.31 6.24 13.18
N ASN A 123 -23.33 5.52 12.61
CA ASN A 123 -23.47 4.19 11.97
C ASN A 123 -22.16 3.75 11.32
N GLY A 124 -21.10 3.69 12.13
CA GLY A 124 -19.83 3.13 11.70
C GLY A 124 -19.11 2.57 12.92
N GLN A 125 -18.83 1.26 12.88
CA GLN A 125 -17.95 0.51 13.79
C GLN A 125 -16.85 1.42 14.37
N ALA A 126 -16.78 1.62 15.69
CA ALA A 126 -15.89 2.62 16.30
C ALA A 126 -14.49 2.55 15.68
N ALA A 127 -13.99 3.66 15.12
CA ALA A 127 -12.64 3.72 14.58
C ALA A 127 -11.65 3.61 15.75
N ASN A 128 -11.24 2.38 16.04
CA ASN A 128 -10.32 2.04 17.12
C ASN A 128 -8.91 1.84 16.56
N GLY A 129 -8.45 2.77 15.73
CA GLY A 129 -7.14 2.71 15.09
C GLY A 129 -6.09 3.54 15.81
N SER A 130 -4.91 3.65 15.21
CA SER A 130 -3.80 4.44 15.74
C SER A 130 -2.99 5.08 14.61
N HIS A 131 -2.17 6.07 14.94
CA HIS A 131 -1.24 6.71 14.03
C HIS A 131 0.19 6.47 14.52
N LEU A 132 1.07 6.04 13.62
CA LEU A 132 2.49 5.80 13.91
C LEU A 132 3.36 6.65 12.97
N ALA A 133 4.54 7.03 13.45
CA ALA A 133 5.56 7.71 12.66
C ALA A 133 6.88 6.96 12.75
N LEU A 134 7.31 6.35 11.64
CA LEU A 134 8.66 5.82 11.48
C LEU A 134 9.60 6.97 11.09
N VAL A 135 10.44 7.41 12.03
CA VAL A 135 11.31 8.59 11.90
C VAL A 135 12.73 8.17 11.57
N PHE A 136 13.31 8.83 10.58
CA PHE A 136 14.69 8.65 10.14
C PHE A 136 15.56 9.79 10.66
N PRO A 137 16.86 9.57 10.92
CA PRO A 137 17.79 10.61 11.36
C PRO A 137 18.03 11.68 10.28
N GLY A 138 17.75 11.36 9.01
CA GLY A 138 17.83 12.26 7.87
C GLY A 138 16.64 12.07 6.93
N PRO A 139 16.79 12.39 5.63
CA PRO A 139 15.76 12.09 4.65
C PRO A 139 15.41 10.60 4.66
N VAL A 140 14.15 10.27 4.35
CA VAL A 140 13.75 8.86 4.16
C VAL A 140 14.63 8.28 3.05
N PRO A 141 15.45 7.24 3.34
CA PRO A 141 16.34 6.68 2.34
C PRO A 141 15.56 5.82 1.35
N SER A 142 16.16 5.55 0.18
CA SER A 142 15.68 4.55 -0.76
C SER A 142 15.69 3.16 -0.09
N LEU A 143 14.50 2.70 0.29
CA LEU A 143 14.27 1.43 0.99
C LEU A 143 13.10 0.72 0.32
N LYS A 144 13.14 -0.62 0.37
CA LYS A 144 11.99 -1.43 -0.02
C LYS A 144 10.99 -1.57 1.13
N SER A 145 9.73 -1.81 0.79
CA SER A 145 8.67 -2.16 1.75
C SER A 145 9.08 -3.26 2.75
N ALA A 146 9.81 -4.28 2.30
CA ALA A 146 10.34 -5.35 3.16
C ALA A 146 11.33 -4.86 4.24
N GLU A 147 12.14 -3.86 3.93
CA GLU A 147 13.10 -3.30 4.88
C GLU A 147 12.37 -2.46 5.94
N ILE A 148 11.34 -1.72 5.54
CA ILE A 148 10.49 -0.96 6.46
C ILE A 148 9.75 -1.90 7.42
N ARG A 149 9.22 -3.03 6.94
CA ARG A 149 8.61 -4.07 7.79
C ARG A 149 9.59 -4.60 8.85
N ARG A 150 10.86 -4.79 8.50
CA ARG A 150 11.91 -5.17 9.47
C ARG A 150 12.14 -4.09 10.53
N MET A 151 12.11 -2.81 10.16
CA MET A 151 12.23 -1.71 11.13
C MET A 151 11.05 -1.65 12.11
N LEU A 152 9.86 -2.04 11.66
CA LEU A 152 8.64 -2.11 12.47
C LEU A 152 8.51 -3.41 13.29
N SER A 153 9.38 -4.40 13.03
CA SER A 153 9.39 -5.71 13.72
C SER A 153 9.50 -5.69 15.25
N PRO A 154 10.00 -4.64 15.92
CA PRO A 154 9.95 -4.56 17.38
C PRO A 154 8.54 -4.41 17.94
N ILE A 155 7.61 -3.84 17.18
CA ILE A 155 6.24 -3.52 17.65
C ILE A 155 5.14 -4.30 16.94
N MET A 156 5.41 -4.83 15.74
CA MET A 156 4.44 -5.62 14.98
C MET A 156 5.15 -6.68 14.15
N ASP A 157 4.55 -7.85 14.04
CA ASP A 157 5.06 -9.00 13.32
C ASP A 157 4.35 -9.15 11.98
N PHE A 158 5.10 -9.13 10.89
CA PHE A 158 4.58 -9.32 9.53
C PHE A 158 4.75 -10.76 9.04
N GLU A 159 5.31 -11.67 9.85
CA GLU A 159 5.57 -13.07 9.43
C GLU A 159 4.34 -13.97 9.49
N LYS A 160 3.21 -13.49 10.04
CA LYS A 160 1.94 -14.19 9.80
C LYS A 160 1.56 -13.99 8.34
N HIS A 161 1.86 -15.02 7.54
CA HIS A 161 1.47 -15.18 6.15
C HIS A 161 0.15 -14.48 5.89
N THR A 162 0.21 -13.34 5.22
CA THR A 162 -1.00 -12.60 4.88
C THR A 162 -1.90 -13.53 4.07
N ALA A 163 -3.23 -13.36 4.13
CA ALA A 163 -4.13 -14.11 3.26
C ALA A 163 -3.70 -14.02 1.78
N SER A 164 -3.06 -12.90 1.41
CA SER A 164 -2.43 -12.64 0.11
C SER A 164 -1.20 -13.51 -0.17
N GLU A 165 -0.30 -13.74 0.79
CA GLU A 165 0.86 -14.65 0.63
C GLU A 165 0.42 -16.12 0.58
N GLN A 166 -0.51 -16.54 1.45
CA GLN A 166 -1.08 -17.89 1.38
C GLN A 166 -1.84 -18.13 0.07
N TYR A 167 -2.49 -17.09 -0.46
CA TYR A 167 -3.10 -17.14 -1.77
C TYR A 167 -2.03 -17.25 -2.86
N MET A 168 -1.00 -16.40 -2.82
CA MET A 168 0.11 -16.40 -3.76
C MET A 168 0.80 -17.75 -3.82
N ASP A 169 1.09 -18.39 -2.68
CA ASP A 169 1.74 -19.70 -2.61
C ASP A 169 0.95 -20.81 -3.30
N LYS A 170 -0.39 -20.72 -3.24
CA LYS A 170 -1.32 -21.66 -3.90
C LYS A 170 -1.51 -21.39 -5.39
N LEU A 171 -1.06 -20.24 -5.91
CA LEU A 171 -1.21 -19.93 -7.32
C LEU A 171 -0.31 -20.82 -8.20
N PRO A 172 -0.80 -21.22 -9.40
CA PRO A 172 0.04 -21.83 -10.43
C PRO A 172 1.25 -20.97 -10.78
N GLU A 173 2.39 -21.61 -11.07
CA GLU A 173 3.66 -20.93 -11.39
C GLU A 173 3.56 -19.91 -12.54
N PRO A 174 2.81 -20.15 -13.64
CA PRO A 174 2.63 -19.15 -14.69
C PRO A 174 1.97 -17.86 -14.18
N ILE A 175 1.00 -17.98 -13.26
CA ILE A 175 0.27 -16.84 -12.69
C ILE A 175 1.16 -16.07 -11.72
N LYS A 176 1.93 -16.77 -10.87
CA LYS A 176 2.93 -16.15 -9.99
C LYS A 176 3.93 -15.32 -10.79
N LYS A 177 4.45 -15.89 -11.89
CA LYS A 177 5.40 -15.20 -12.77
C LYS A 177 4.77 -13.97 -13.40
N ALA A 178 3.55 -14.07 -13.90
CA ALA A 178 2.84 -12.95 -14.52
C ALA A 178 2.55 -11.81 -13.54
N ILE A 179 2.17 -12.12 -12.29
CA ILE A 179 2.04 -11.12 -11.22
C ILE A 179 3.38 -10.43 -10.95
N LYS A 180 4.47 -11.21 -10.83
CA LYS A 180 5.82 -10.69 -10.58
C LYS A 180 6.32 -9.80 -11.73
N GLU A 181 5.99 -10.16 -12.97
CA GLU A 181 6.33 -9.42 -14.18
C GLU A 181 5.30 -8.35 -14.54
N GLN A 182 4.31 -8.12 -13.67
CA GLN A 182 3.28 -7.08 -13.78
C GLN A 182 2.52 -7.10 -15.11
N HIS A 183 2.10 -8.30 -15.55
CA HIS A 183 1.24 -8.45 -16.72
C HIS A 183 0.13 -9.50 -16.47
N ALA A 184 -0.96 -9.40 -17.22
CA ALA A 184 -2.01 -10.40 -17.21
C ALA A 184 -1.69 -11.53 -18.20
N ILE A 185 -2.22 -12.73 -17.94
CA ILE A 185 -2.22 -13.86 -18.88
C ILE A 185 -3.63 -14.47 -18.97
N GLU A 186 -3.90 -15.18 -20.05
CA GLU A 186 -5.15 -15.93 -20.21
C GLU A 186 -5.34 -16.95 -19.07
N GLY A 187 -6.59 -17.11 -18.63
CA GLY A 187 -6.96 -17.98 -17.52
C GLY A 187 -6.82 -17.36 -16.12
N MET A 188 -6.27 -16.16 -15.97
CA MET A 188 -6.32 -15.43 -14.70
C MET A 188 -7.77 -15.09 -14.32
N ASP A 189 -8.09 -15.08 -13.03
CA ASP A 189 -9.33 -14.44 -12.55
C ASP A 189 -9.13 -12.94 -12.27
N ARG A 190 -10.25 -12.27 -11.98
CA ARG A 190 -10.28 -10.83 -11.67
C ARG A 190 -9.31 -10.45 -10.56
N ASP A 191 -9.22 -11.25 -9.50
CA ASP A 191 -8.37 -10.93 -8.35
C ASP A 191 -6.88 -11.08 -8.70
N GLN A 192 -6.52 -12.10 -9.48
CA GLN A 192 -5.15 -12.27 -10.01
C GLN A 192 -4.75 -11.13 -10.94
N VAL A 193 -5.68 -10.66 -11.79
CA VAL A 193 -5.42 -9.50 -12.66
C VAL A 193 -5.27 -8.23 -11.83
N LEU A 194 -6.05 -8.05 -10.77
CA LEU A 194 -5.87 -6.94 -9.82
C LEU A 194 -4.51 -7.02 -9.10
N LEU A 195 -4.07 -8.21 -8.73
CA LEU A 195 -2.74 -8.40 -8.14
C LEU A 195 -1.61 -8.08 -9.13
N ALA A 196 -1.77 -8.46 -10.40
CA ALA A 196 -0.75 -8.26 -11.43
C ALA A 196 -0.69 -6.81 -11.95
N LEU A 197 -1.84 -6.20 -12.22
CA LEU A 197 -1.95 -4.91 -12.94
C LEU A 197 -2.55 -3.79 -12.09
N GLY A 198 -3.06 -4.07 -10.89
CA GLY A 198 -3.75 -3.11 -10.05
C GLY A 198 -5.20 -2.84 -10.52
N LYS A 199 -5.77 -1.73 -10.03
CA LYS A 199 -7.12 -1.32 -10.41
C LYS A 199 -7.13 -0.81 -11.87
N PRO A 200 -8.03 -1.30 -12.73
CA PRO A 200 -8.17 -0.77 -14.07
C PRO A 200 -8.73 0.65 -14.02
N ARG A 201 -8.44 1.42 -15.06
CA ARG A 201 -8.99 2.76 -15.26
C ARG A 201 -10.48 2.70 -15.53
N ASN A 202 -10.88 1.84 -16.46
CA ASN A 202 -12.27 1.67 -16.88
C ASN A 202 -12.64 0.20 -16.89
N LYS A 203 -13.92 -0.07 -16.60
CA LYS A 203 -14.55 -1.39 -16.70
C LYS A 203 -15.84 -1.25 -17.48
N SER A 204 -16.08 -2.15 -18.43
CA SER A 204 -17.36 -2.27 -19.14
C SER A 204 -17.83 -3.71 -19.14
N ARG A 205 -19.15 -3.92 -19.18
CA ARG A 205 -19.76 -5.23 -19.35
C ARG A 205 -20.64 -5.20 -20.58
N GLN A 206 -20.54 -6.22 -21.39
CA GLN A 206 -21.31 -6.36 -22.62
C GLN A 206 -21.75 -7.82 -22.77
N THR A 207 -22.96 -8.01 -23.28
CA THR A 207 -23.43 -9.33 -23.69
C THR A 207 -23.15 -9.46 -25.18
N ASN A 208 -22.43 -10.50 -25.60
CA ASN A 208 -22.17 -10.75 -27.02
C ASN A 208 -23.42 -11.29 -27.73
N ALA A 209 -23.36 -11.46 -29.06
CA ALA A 209 -24.47 -11.99 -29.85
C ALA A 209 -24.85 -13.43 -29.48
N ASP A 210 -23.92 -14.16 -28.88
CA ASP A 210 -24.05 -15.55 -28.45
C ASP A 210 -24.65 -15.67 -27.03
N GLY A 211 -24.84 -14.55 -26.33
CA GLY A 211 -25.44 -14.48 -24.99
C GLY A 211 -24.44 -14.50 -23.83
N ASP A 212 -23.14 -14.55 -24.09
CA ASP A 212 -22.11 -14.55 -23.05
C ASP A 212 -21.90 -13.16 -22.46
N GLU A 213 -21.72 -13.10 -21.14
CA GLU A 213 -21.32 -11.87 -20.45
C GLU A 213 -19.80 -11.68 -20.52
N LEU A 214 -19.38 -10.71 -21.34
CA LEU A 214 -18.00 -10.26 -21.41
C LEU A 214 -17.79 -9.04 -20.52
N GLU A 215 -16.67 -9.03 -19.80
CA GLU A 215 -16.24 -7.88 -19.02
C GLU A 215 -14.89 -7.40 -19.53
N ASP A 216 -14.78 -6.13 -19.92
CA ASP A 216 -13.56 -5.54 -20.45
C ASP A 216 -12.97 -4.57 -19.44
N TRP A 217 -11.69 -4.77 -19.11
CA TRP A 217 -10.91 -3.90 -18.24
C TRP A 217 -9.84 -3.19 -19.05
N ILE A 218 -9.73 -1.88 -18.84
CA ILE A 218 -8.79 -1.01 -19.56
C ILE A 218 -7.79 -0.43 -18.58
N TYR A 219 -6.51 -0.58 -18.90
CA TYR A 219 -5.37 -0.04 -18.16
C TYR A 219 -4.60 0.95 -19.03
N GLY A 220 -4.00 1.97 -18.41
CA GLY A 220 -3.21 3.00 -19.08
C GLY A 220 -3.99 4.24 -19.49
N GLU A 221 -3.26 5.22 -20.04
CA GLU A 221 -3.79 6.48 -20.56
C GLU A 221 -3.08 6.87 -21.87
N PRO A 222 -3.82 7.30 -22.91
CA PRO A 222 -3.22 7.95 -24.07
C PRO A 222 -2.68 9.36 -23.75
N PRO A 223 -1.52 9.77 -24.29
CA PRO A 223 -0.60 8.99 -25.12
C PRO A 223 0.24 8.03 -24.26
N GLY A 224 0.25 6.74 -24.61
CA GLY A 224 0.91 5.72 -23.80
C GLY A 224 0.48 4.30 -24.15
N LYS A 225 1.01 3.32 -23.40
CA LYS A 225 0.62 1.91 -23.49
C LYS A 225 -0.75 1.72 -22.84
N MET A 226 -1.69 1.21 -23.63
CA MET A 226 -3.01 0.77 -23.21
C MET A 226 -3.03 -0.75 -23.17
N ILE A 227 -3.57 -1.35 -22.10
CA ILE A 227 -3.78 -2.80 -22.00
C ILE A 227 -5.28 -3.04 -21.82
N PHE A 228 -5.83 -3.91 -22.65
CA PHE A 228 -7.21 -4.35 -22.59
C PHE A 228 -7.24 -5.81 -22.16
N VAL A 229 -8.01 -6.11 -21.12
CA VAL A 229 -8.18 -7.46 -20.58
C VAL A 229 -9.66 -7.80 -20.63
N THR A 230 -10.03 -8.80 -21.43
CA THR A 230 -11.41 -9.29 -21.56
C THR A 230 -11.58 -10.54 -20.72
N PHE A 231 -12.64 -10.56 -19.92
CA PHE A 231 -13.07 -11.70 -19.12
C PHE A 231 -14.33 -12.32 -19.72
N ASN A 232 -14.41 -13.65 -19.68
CA ASN A 232 -15.66 -14.40 -19.85
C ASN A 232 -15.77 -15.36 -18.64
N GLU A 233 -16.96 -15.48 -18.06
CA GLU A 233 -17.21 -16.27 -16.84
C GLU A 233 -16.23 -15.97 -15.69
N GLY A 234 -15.72 -14.72 -15.63
CA GLY A 234 -14.76 -14.28 -14.61
C GLY A 234 -13.30 -14.69 -14.84
N LYS A 235 -12.97 -15.27 -15.99
CA LYS A 235 -11.60 -15.64 -16.39
C LYS A 235 -11.15 -14.86 -17.62
N VAL A 236 -9.86 -14.49 -17.66
CA VAL A 236 -9.27 -13.79 -18.81
C VAL A 236 -9.30 -14.70 -20.03
N VAL A 237 -9.96 -14.23 -21.10
CA VAL A 237 -10.04 -14.93 -22.38
C VAL A 237 -9.31 -14.19 -23.50
N LYS A 238 -8.97 -12.91 -23.30
CA LYS A 238 -8.25 -12.12 -24.29
C LYS A 238 -7.48 -10.98 -23.65
N ILE A 239 -6.28 -10.73 -24.17
CA ILE A 239 -5.44 -9.59 -23.79
C ILE A 239 -4.99 -8.88 -25.07
N SER A 240 -5.05 -7.56 -25.09
CA SER A 240 -4.50 -6.77 -26.20
C SER A 240 -3.80 -5.50 -25.72
N GLU A 241 -2.75 -5.10 -26.42
CA GLU A 241 -1.99 -3.89 -26.12
C GLU A 241 -2.10 -2.90 -27.28
N SER A 242 -2.29 -1.61 -26.97
CA SER A 242 -2.31 -0.53 -27.97
C SER A 242 -1.41 0.61 -27.51
N TYR A 243 -0.61 1.16 -28.42
CA TYR A 243 0.19 2.36 -28.17
C TYR A 243 -0.41 3.53 -28.95
N ALA A 244 -0.96 4.50 -28.24
CA ALA A 244 -1.50 5.70 -28.86
C ALA A 244 -0.37 6.66 -29.28
N ASN A 245 0.46 6.29 -30.27
CA ASN A 245 1.32 7.24 -30.99
C ASN A 245 1.82 6.80 -32.38
N VAL A 246 1.19 5.82 -33.04
CA VAL A 246 1.53 5.48 -34.43
C VAL A 246 0.25 5.16 -35.17
N GLY A 247 -0.09 6.00 -36.16
CA GLY A 247 -1.35 5.95 -36.88
C GLY A 247 -1.63 4.57 -37.49
N GLY A 248 -2.84 4.06 -37.24
CA GLY A 248 -3.36 2.86 -37.90
C GLY A 248 -4.36 2.10 -37.04
N MET A 249 -5.65 2.35 -37.31
CA MET A 249 -6.85 1.69 -36.80
C MET A 249 -7.40 2.19 -35.46
N THR A 250 -8.31 3.16 -35.55
CA THR A 250 -9.33 3.43 -34.55
C THR A 250 -10.25 2.21 -34.42
N SER A 251 -10.56 1.79 -33.20
CA SER A 251 -11.67 0.84 -32.94
C SER A 251 -12.96 1.36 -33.59
N PRO A 252 -13.85 0.48 -34.10
CA PRO A 252 -15.13 0.91 -34.63
C PRO A 252 -15.91 1.71 -33.56
N PRO A 253 -16.59 2.80 -33.95
CA PRO A 253 -17.32 3.63 -33.01
C PRO A 253 -18.41 2.81 -32.32
N LEU A 254 -18.55 3.02 -31.00
CA LEU A 254 -19.62 2.43 -30.21
C LEU A 254 -20.98 2.80 -30.84
N PRO A 255 -21.93 1.84 -30.96
CA PRO A 255 -23.25 2.14 -31.48
C PRO A 255 -23.96 3.19 -30.60
N PRO A 256 -24.77 4.09 -31.19
CA PRO A 256 -25.45 5.12 -30.44
C PRO A 256 -26.42 4.51 -29.42
N PRO A 257 -26.59 5.14 -28.25
CA PRO A 257 -27.49 4.65 -27.21
C PRO A 257 -28.92 4.54 -27.77
N ARG A 258 -29.57 3.40 -27.52
CA ARG A 258 -31.01 3.20 -27.75
C ARG A 258 -31.78 3.48 -26.47
#